data_AF-A0A419WMV7-F1
#
_entry.id   AF-A0A419WMV7-F1
#
_cell.length_a   1.000
_cell.length_b   1.000
_cell.length_c   1.000
_cell.angle_alpha   90.00
_cell.angle_beta   90.00
_cell.angle_gamma   90.00
#
_symmetry.space_group_name_H-M   'P 1'
#
loop_
_entity.id
_entity.type
_entity.pdbx_description
1 polymer ?
#
loop_
_entity_poly.entity_id
_entity_poly.type
_entity_poly.pdbx_seq_one_letter_code
_entity_poly.pdbx_strand_id
1 'polypeptide(L)'
;MKELITKSILLFFLGLSIVSCSKDDDVDYTLQSKFDIFEVQADNKTVLMKGEIKSSTLGDFKHMLEGHPNIKIIKMVEVPGSNDDETNFKVGKLLREKGINTHIVDKGMIASGGVDFFLAGVKRTKEGTVKLGVHSWSDSDGKQAIDFPESSSEHRPNIQYYEDLGYSKEWSKDFYFFTIKAAKAEDVHWMTEEEIEKYKMFTE
;
A
#
# COMPACT_ATOMS: atom_id res chain seq x y z
N MET A 1 -27.67 59.89 -44.52
CA MET A 1 -28.27 59.93 -45.87
C MET A 1 -27.60 58.84 -46.69
N LYS A 2 -28.40 57.93 -47.27
CA LYS A 2 -28.05 56.86 -48.24
C LYS A 2 -27.34 55.59 -47.75
N GLU A 3 -28.16 54.61 -47.39
CA GLU A 3 -28.30 53.31 -48.09
C GLU A 3 -27.47 53.13 -49.37
N LEU A 4 -26.74 52.02 -49.52
CA LEU A 4 -27.02 50.98 -50.54
C LEU A 4 -26.03 49.79 -50.48
N ILE A 5 -26.58 48.60 -50.24
CA ILE A 5 -26.42 47.33 -50.98
C ILE A 5 -25.08 47.08 -51.72
N THR A 6 -24.37 46.00 -51.31
CA THR A 6 -23.67 45.13 -52.27
C THR A 6 -23.75 43.66 -51.83
N LYS A 7 -24.43 42.84 -52.64
CA LYS A 7 -24.35 41.37 -52.60
C LYS A 7 -22.99 40.92 -53.10
N SER A 8 -22.33 39.96 -52.43
CA SER A 8 -21.59 38.89 -53.13
C SER A 8 -20.91 37.85 -52.22
N ILE A 9 -21.03 36.60 -52.68
CA ILE A 9 -20.02 35.53 -52.68
C ILE A 9 -19.83 34.70 -51.38
N LEU A 10 -20.58 33.59 -51.37
CA LEU A 10 -20.13 32.20 -51.23
C LEU A 10 -18.77 31.93 -50.51
N LEU A 11 -18.83 31.32 -49.33
CA LEU A 11 -17.78 30.42 -48.85
C LEU A 11 -18.39 29.18 -48.21
N PHE A 12 -18.16 28.04 -48.85
CA PHE A 12 -18.48 26.70 -48.38
C PHE A 12 -17.48 26.34 -47.26
N PHE A 13 -17.86 26.54 -46.00
CA PHE A 13 -17.06 26.10 -44.87
C PHE A 13 -17.17 24.58 -44.74
N LEU A 14 -16.18 23.88 -45.30
CA LEU A 14 -15.89 22.49 -44.99
C LEU A 14 -15.45 22.46 -43.51
N GLY A 15 -16.37 22.10 -42.61
CA GLY A 15 -16.10 21.98 -41.19
C GLY A 15 -15.07 20.89 -40.93
N LEU A 16 -13.80 21.28 -40.76
CA LEU A 16 -12.81 20.43 -40.11
C LEU A 16 -13.28 20.22 -38.67
N SER A 17 -13.77 19.03 -38.40
CA SER A 17 -13.99 18.55 -37.04
C SER A 17 -12.61 18.27 -36.44
N ILE A 18 -12.04 19.26 -35.77
CA ILE A 18 -10.91 19.02 -34.88
C ILE A 18 -11.41 18.18 -33.71
N VAL A 19 -11.17 16.87 -33.78
CA VAL A 19 -11.25 16.00 -32.61
C VAL A 19 -10.17 16.51 -31.65
N SER A 20 -10.60 17.22 -30.62
CA SER A 20 -9.74 17.66 -29.54
C SER A 20 -9.26 16.43 -28.80
N CYS A 21 -7.96 16.14 -28.88
CA CYS A 21 -7.29 15.20 -28.00
C CYS A 21 -7.50 15.67 -26.56
N SER A 22 -8.20 14.88 -25.75
CA SER A 22 -8.12 14.95 -24.30
C SER A 22 -6.67 14.68 -23.91
N LYS A 23 -5.89 15.75 -23.71
CA LYS A 23 -4.67 15.68 -22.91
C LYS A 23 -5.17 15.43 -21.50
N ASP A 24 -4.74 14.34 -20.89
CA ASP A 24 -4.86 14.16 -19.45
C ASP A 24 -4.26 15.42 -18.82
N ASP A 25 -5.06 16.16 -18.06
CA ASP A 25 -4.56 17.27 -17.27
C ASP A 25 -3.57 16.67 -16.26
N ASP A 26 -2.28 17.01 -16.36
CA ASP A 26 -1.27 16.59 -15.39
C ASP A 26 -1.74 17.04 -13.99
N VAL A 27 -2.19 16.09 -13.17
CA VAL A 27 -2.68 16.38 -11.81
C VAL A 27 -1.49 16.76 -10.94
N ASP A 28 -1.46 18.01 -10.47
CA ASP A 28 -0.45 18.48 -9.51
C ASP A 28 -0.78 17.98 -8.09
N TYR A 29 -0.06 16.94 -7.66
CA TYR A 29 -0.21 16.34 -6.33
C TYR A 29 0.45 17.14 -5.19
N THR A 30 1.19 18.21 -5.47
CA THR A 30 1.96 18.94 -4.44
C THR A 30 1.09 19.64 -3.39
N LEU A 31 -0.15 20.00 -3.75
CA LEU A 31 -1.11 20.63 -2.84
C LEU A 31 -2.03 19.64 -2.12
N GLN A 32 -2.03 18.37 -2.55
CA GLN A 32 -2.87 17.33 -1.97
C GLN A 32 -2.16 16.70 -0.76
N SER A 33 -2.79 16.71 0.41
CA SER A 33 -2.23 16.06 1.61
C SER A 33 -2.82 14.69 1.90
N LYS A 34 -3.94 14.30 1.29
CA LYS A 34 -4.62 13.04 1.57
C LYS A 34 -4.76 12.17 0.32
N PHE A 35 -4.29 10.94 0.40
CA PHE A 35 -4.33 9.91 -0.64
C PHE A 35 -4.95 8.65 -0.04
N ASP A 36 -6.28 8.64 0.03
CA ASP A 36 -7.08 7.58 0.66
C ASP A 36 -6.66 7.28 2.10
N ILE A 37 -5.94 6.18 2.34
CA ILE A 37 -5.44 5.75 3.65
C ILE A 37 -4.18 6.48 4.09
N PHE A 38 -3.56 7.29 3.22
CA PHE A 38 -2.35 8.05 3.52
C PHE A 38 -2.65 9.54 3.73
N GLU A 39 -2.12 10.12 4.79
CA GLU A 39 -2.21 11.56 5.07
C GLU A 39 -0.82 12.16 5.33
N VAL A 40 -0.32 12.94 4.38
CA VAL A 40 0.94 13.68 4.48
C VAL A 40 0.81 14.78 5.53
N GLN A 41 1.75 14.79 6.46
CA GLN A 41 1.79 15.73 7.57
C GLN A 41 2.51 17.01 7.18
N ALA A 42 2.32 18.07 7.97
CA ALA A 42 2.86 19.42 7.69
C ALA A 42 4.40 19.50 7.58
N ASP A 43 5.13 18.49 8.06
CA ASP A 43 6.59 18.40 7.93
C ASP A 43 7.06 17.88 6.56
N ASN A 44 6.14 17.46 5.68
CA ASN A 44 6.36 16.86 4.36
C ASN A 44 7.32 15.65 4.37
N LYS A 45 7.46 14.99 5.53
CA LYS A 45 8.33 13.83 5.75
C LYS A 45 7.58 12.67 6.38
N THR A 46 6.53 12.98 7.14
CA THR A 46 5.71 12.03 7.87
C THR A 46 4.39 11.82 7.14
N VAL A 47 3.95 10.57 7.07
CA VAL A 47 2.62 10.19 6.58
C VAL A 47 1.91 9.41 7.66
N LEU A 48 0.66 9.73 7.96
CA LEU A 48 -0.21 8.85 8.74
C LEU A 48 -0.86 7.83 7.80
N MET A 49 -0.84 6.56 8.18
CA MET A 49 -1.53 5.49 7.48
C MET A 49 -2.67 4.95 8.34
N LYS A 50 -3.90 5.06 7.84
CA LYS A 50 -5.11 4.58 8.50
C LYS A 50 -6.11 4.04 7.49
N GLY A 51 -6.41 2.75 7.58
CA GLY A 51 -7.37 2.05 6.73
C GLY A 51 -6.79 0.79 6.09
N GLU A 52 -7.67 0.10 5.36
CA GLU A 52 -7.36 -1.14 4.66
C GLU A 52 -6.60 -0.88 3.36
N ILE A 53 -5.63 -1.75 3.06
CA ILE A 53 -4.88 -1.74 1.80
C ILE A 53 -5.75 -2.39 0.72
N LYS A 54 -6.00 -1.68 -0.36
CA LYS A 54 -6.88 -2.08 -1.46
C LYS A 54 -6.21 -1.89 -2.81
N SER A 55 -6.88 -2.31 -3.89
CA SER A 55 -6.33 -2.25 -5.25
C SER A 55 -5.89 -0.85 -5.71
N SER A 56 -6.49 0.23 -5.20
CA SER A 56 -6.07 1.61 -5.51
C SER A 56 -4.81 2.05 -4.77
N THR A 57 -4.45 1.40 -3.65
CA THR A 57 -3.43 1.87 -2.72
C THR A 57 -2.06 2.06 -3.37
N LEU A 58 -1.70 1.24 -4.37
CA LEU A 58 -0.45 1.44 -5.11
C LEU A 58 -0.44 2.72 -5.95
N GLY A 59 -1.56 3.08 -6.57
CA GLY A 59 -1.71 4.35 -7.29
C GLY A 59 -1.62 5.53 -6.33
N ASP A 60 -2.38 5.46 -5.23
CA ASP A 60 -2.41 6.47 -4.17
C ASP A 60 -1.00 6.70 -3.57
N PHE A 61 -0.26 5.63 -3.31
CA PHE A 61 1.11 5.70 -2.79
C PHE A 61 2.09 6.33 -3.79
N LYS A 62 1.96 6.02 -5.09
CA LYS A 62 2.80 6.62 -6.14
C LYS A 62 2.54 8.11 -6.30
N HIS A 63 1.27 8.51 -6.40
CA HIS A 63 0.88 9.91 -6.49
C HIS A 63 1.32 10.71 -5.25
N MET A 64 1.21 10.10 -4.07
CA MET A 64 1.73 10.69 -2.84
C MET A 64 3.25 10.94 -2.93
N LEU A 65 4.04 9.96 -3.36
CA LEU A 65 5.50 10.12 -3.48
C LEU A 65 5.91 11.10 -4.60
N GLU A 66 5.09 11.25 -5.63
CA GLU A 66 5.27 12.23 -6.71
C GLU A 66 5.08 13.66 -6.19
N GLY A 67 3.98 13.92 -5.47
CA GLY A 67 3.72 15.24 -4.86
C GLY A 67 4.63 15.54 -3.67
N HIS A 68 5.09 14.50 -2.95
CA HIS A 68 5.81 14.62 -1.68
C HIS A 68 7.10 13.78 -1.66
N PRO A 69 8.12 14.14 -2.45
CA PRO A 69 9.33 13.32 -2.64
C PRO A 69 10.22 13.20 -1.39
N ASN A 70 9.94 13.98 -0.34
CA ASN A 70 10.73 14.01 0.90
C ASN A 70 10.23 13.05 1.99
N ILE A 71 9.18 12.28 1.74
CA ILE A 71 8.64 11.30 2.70
C ILE A 71 9.75 10.37 3.20
N LYS A 72 9.82 10.20 4.52
CA LYS A 72 10.80 9.35 5.23
C LYS A 72 10.16 8.30 6.12
N ILE A 73 8.93 8.52 6.58
CA ILE A 73 8.31 7.64 7.56
C ILE A 73 6.80 7.54 7.34
N ILE A 74 6.31 6.30 7.38
CA ILE A 74 4.89 5.98 7.48
C ILE A 74 4.58 5.63 8.93
N LYS A 75 3.76 6.45 9.57
CA LYS A 75 3.21 6.23 10.91
C LYS A 75 1.86 5.53 10.81
N MET A 76 1.84 4.25 11.17
CA MET A 76 0.68 3.37 11.07
C MET A 76 -0.18 3.52 12.33
N VAL A 77 -1.43 3.92 12.13
CA VAL A 77 -2.40 4.18 13.21
C VAL A 77 -3.32 2.98 13.39
N GLU A 78 -4.01 2.60 12.33
CA GLU A 78 -4.95 1.48 12.32
C GLU A 78 -4.98 0.92 10.90
N VAL A 79 -4.24 -0.18 10.70
CA VAL A 79 -4.07 -0.81 9.38
C VAL A 79 -4.50 -2.28 9.50
N PRO A 80 -5.79 -2.59 9.28
CA PRO A 80 -6.35 -3.91 9.56
C PRO A 80 -5.87 -5.03 8.64
N GLY A 81 -5.34 -4.69 7.46
CA GLY A 81 -4.91 -5.69 6.49
C GLY A 81 -5.00 -5.20 5.05
N SER A 82 -5.01 -6.19 4.15
CA SER A 82 -5.24 -6.03 2.72
C SER A 82 -6.41 -6.91 2.27
N ASN A 83 -7.18 -6.42 1.29
CA ASN A 83 -8.06 -7.27 0.47
C ASN A 83 -7.47 -7.62 -0.89
N ASP A 84 -6.29 -7.07 -1.20
CA ASP A 84 -5.53 -7.31 -2.41
C ASP A 84 -4.04 -7.48 -2.04
N ASP A 85 -3.61 -8.73 -1.86
CA ASP A 85 -2.25 -9.07 -1.47
C ASP A 85 -1.22 -8.72 -2.54
N GLU A 86 -1.60 -8.83 -3.83
CA GLU A 86 -0.69 -8.46 -4.92
C GLU A 86 -0.37 -6.96 -4.86
N THR A 87 -1.40 -6.13 -4.65
CA THR A 87 -1.22 -4.69 -4.46
C THR A 87 -0.40 -4.43 -3.20
N ASN A 88 -0.73 -5.07 -2.07
CA ASN A 88 0.02 -4.92 -0.82
C ASN A 88 1.52 -5.20 -1.00
N PHE A 89 1.86 -6.30 -1.68
CA PHE A 89 3.26 -6.65 -1.96
C PHE A 89 3.96 -5.60 -2.82
N LYS A 90 3.29 -5.09 -3.86
CA LYS A 90 3.84 -4.03 -4.71
C LYS A 90 4.09 -2.74 -3.93
N VAL A 91 3.16 -2.32 -3.08
CA VAL A 91 3.35 -1.10 -2.27
C VAL A 91 4.48 -1.29 -1.26
N GLY A 92 4.52 -2.43 -0.56
CA GLY A 92 5.60 -2.74 0.37
C GLY A 92 6.98 -2.75 -0.30
N LYS A 93 7.12 -3.41 -1.46
CA LYS A 93 8.37 -3.41 -2.22
C LYS A 93 8.81 -1.99 -2.61
N LEU A 94 7.87 -1.15 -3.06
CA LEU A 94 8.15 0.25 -3.40
C LEU A 94 8.56 1.06 -2.15
N LEU A 95 7.88 0.88 -1.02
CA LEU A 95 8.26 1.49 0.26
C LEU A 95 9.70 1.12 0.65
N ARG A 96 10.06 -0.16 0.52
CA ARG A 96 11.42 -0.66 0.79
C ARG A 96 12.44 -0.04 -0.18
N GLU A 97 12.15 -0.02 -1.47
CA GLU A 97 13.00 0.57 -2.52
C GLU A 97 13.29 2.06 -2.25
N LYS A 98 12.27 2.80 -1.77
CA LYS A 98 12.40 4.23 -1.43
C LYS A 98 13.10 4.48 -0.09
N GLY A 99 13.49 3.43 0.63
CA GLY A 99 14.17 3.55 1.91
C GLY A 99 13.31 4.19 3.00
N ILE A 100 11.99 4.02 2.93
CA ILE A 100 11.04 4.62 3.86
C ILE A 100 10.94 3.75 5.12
N ASN A 101 10.85 4.41 6.28
CA ASN A 101 10.70 3.75 7.58
C ASN A 101 9.22 3.53 7.91
N THR A 102 8.96 2.56 8.79
CA THR A 102 7.62 2.31 9.33
C THR A 102 7.64 2.47 10.85
N HIS A 103 6.56 3.00 11.38
CA HIS A 103 6.41 3.27 12.80
C HIS A 103 4.98 3.04 13.23
N ILE A 104 4.76 2.26 14.28
CA ILE A 104 3.42 2.10 14.86
C ILE A 104 3.26 3.12 15.99
N VAL A 105 2.27 4.00 15.91
CA VAL A 105 2.02 5.03 16.94
C VAL A 105 1.52 4.40 18.25
N ASP A 106 1.53 5.15 19.36
CA ASP A 106 0.95 4.65 20.62
C ASP A 106 -0.52 4.26 20.44
N LYS A 107 -0.88 3.09 20.97
CA LYS A 107 -2.18 2.42 20.80
C LYS A 107 -2.53 2.10 19.36
N GLY A 108 -1.55 2.20 18.45
CA GLY A 108 -1.69 1.79 17.07
C GLY A 108 -1.81 0.29 16.93
N MET A 109 -2.46 -0.12 15.85
CA MET A 109 -2.61 -1.52 15.50
C MET A 109 -2.29 -1.74 14.03
N ILE A 110 -1.65 -2.87 13.75
CA ILE A 110 -1.50 -3.44 12.42
C ILE A 110 -1.93 -4.90 12.45
N ALA A 111 -2.55 -5.39 11.38
CA ALA A 111 -2.88 -6.81 11.26
C ALA A 111 -2.75 -7.27 9.79
N SER A 112 -2.60 -8.58 9.58
CA SER A 112 -2.65 -9.18 8.24
C SER A 112 -1.65 -8.52 7.28
N GLY A 113 -2.07 -8.13 6.07
CA GLY A 113 -1.27 -7.36 5.13
C GLY A 113 -0.70 -6.03 5.67
N GLY A 114 -1.25 -5.47 6.75
CA GLY A 114 -0.65 -4.34 7.47
C GLY A 114 0.65 -4.72 8.18
N VAL A 115 0.78 -5.96 8.68
CA VAL A 115 2.05 -6.49 9.19
C VAL A 115 3.08 -6.63 8.07
N ASP A 116 2.66 -7.11 6.90
CA ASP A 116 3.51 -7.21 5.72
C ASP A 116 4.04 -5.82 5.29
N PHE A 117 3.15 -4.83 5.18
CA PHE A 117 3.53 -3.45 4.88
C PHE A 117 4.51 -2.90 5.93
N PHE A 118 4.26 -3.15 7.21
CA PHE A 118 5.14 -2.72 8.29
C PHE A 118 6.55 -3.33 8.15
N LEU A 119 6.65 -4.62 7.82
CA LEU A 119 7.91 -5.34 7.60
C LEU A 119 8.71 -4.79 6.41
N ALA A 120 8.04 -4.15 5.45
CA ALA A 120 8.74 -3.50 4.35
C ALA A 120 9.54 -2.24 4.76
N GLY A 121 9.32 -1.67 5.95
CA GLY A 121 10.10 -0.54 6.43
C GLY A 121 11.59 -0.87 6.62
N VAL A 122 12.48 0.07 6.29
CA VAL A 122 13.93 -0.11 6.52
C VAL A 122 14.25 -0.09 8.01
N LYS A 123 13.73 0.90 8.72
CA LYS A 123 13.67 0.93 10.19
C LYS A 123 12.21 0.75 10.61
N ARG A 124 12.00 -0.12 11.59
CA ARG A 124 10.70 -0.53 12.11
C ARG A 124 10.65 -0.21 13.58
N THR A 125 9.81 0.72 13.97
CA THR A 125 9.76 1.25 15.35
C THR A 125 8.34 1.29 15.87
N LYS A 126 8.20 1.52 17.18
CA LYS A 126 6.91 1.75 17.82
C LYS A 126 6.99 2.86 18.85
N GLU A 127 5.84 3.44 19.16
CA GLU A 127 5.63 4.29 20.32
C GLU A 127 4.68 3.57 21.29
N GLY A 128 5.02 3.55 22.58
CA GLY A 128 4.17 3.00 23.64
C GLY A 128 3.72 1.54 23.42
N THR A 129 2.42 1.32 23.61
CA THR A 129 1.79 -0.02 23.52
C THR A 129 1.12 -0.18 22.18
N VAL A 130 1.42 -1.26 21.46
CA VAL A 130 0.95 -1.50 20.10
C VAL A 130 0.43 -2.92 19.93
N LYS A 131 -0.39 -3.16 18.89
CA LYS A 131 -0.89 -4.48 18.54
C LYS A 131 -0.43 -4.89 17.15
N LEU A 132 0.11 -6.10 17.03
CA LEU A 132 0.48 -6.74 15.76
C LEU A 132 -0.31 -8.03 15.64
N GLY A 133 -1.17 -8.12 14.64
CA GLY A 133 -2.06 -9.24 14.40
C GLY A 133 -1.65 -10.05 13.18
N VAL A 134 -1.53 -11.36 13.31
CA VAL A 134 -1.29 -12.26 12.19
C VAL A 134 -2.40 -13.29 12.09
N HIS A 135 -2.68 -13.74 10.88
CA HIS A 135 -3.63 -14.82 10.62
C HIS A 135 -3.38 -15.44 9.25
N SER A 136 -4.03 -16.57 8.98
CA SER A 136 -4.01 -17.27 7.70
C SER A 136 -4.79 -16.54 6.62
N TRP A 137 -4.54 -16.84 5.35
CA TRP A 137 -5.42 -16.43 4.26
C TRP A 137 -6.38 -17.55 3.87
N SER A 138 -7.44 -17.20 3.16
CA SER A 138 -8.33 -18.16 2.50
C SER A 138 -8.52 -17.78 1.03
N ASP A 139 -8.61 -18.79 0.16
CA ASP A 139 -8.96 -18.55 -1.24
C ASP A 139 -10.46 -18.27 -1.43
N SER A 140 -10.87 -18.03 -2.69
CA SER A 140 -12.27 -17.74 -3.04
C SER A 140 -13.24 -18.88 -2.76
N ASP A 141 -12.73 -20.11 -2.64
CA ASP A 141 -13.52 -21.31 -2.35
C ASP A 141 -13.58 -21.57 -0.83
N GLY A 142 -12.97 -20.69 -0.02
CA GLY A 142 -12.94 -20.77 1.44
C GLY A 142 -11.87 -21.71 1.99
N LYS A 143 -11.00 -22.24 1.13
CA LYS A 143 -9.90 -23.12 1.55
C LYS A 143 -8.82 -22.28 2.25
N GLN A 144 -8.42 -22.70 3.44
CA GLN A 144 -7.41 -22.01 4.24
C GLN A 144 -6.01 -22.34 3.73
N ALA A 145 -5.02 -21.48 4.00
CA ALA A 145 -3.64 -21.75 3.64
C ALA A 145 -3.14 -23.12 4.17
N ILE A 146 -3.52 -23.47 5.40
CA ILE A 146 -3.13 -24.74 6.05
C ILE A 146 -3.77 -25.99 5.44
N ASP A 147 -4.79 -25.83 4.59
CA ASP A 147 -5.41 -26.94 3.86
C ASP A 147 -4.57 -27.33 2.62
N PHE A 148 -3.56 -26.53 2.27
CA PHE A 148 -2.57 -26.87 1.26
C PHE A 148 -1.39 -27.61 1.92
N PRO A 149 -0.79 -28.62 1.25
CA PRO A 149 0.43 -29.23 1.76
C PRO A 149 1.54 -28.20 1.94
N GLU A 150 2.40 -28.31 2.95
CA GLU A 150 3.48 -27.31 3.16
C GLU A 150 4.44 -27.15 1.97
N SER A 151 4.50 -28.14 1.07
CA SER A 151 5.27 -28.09 -0.17
C SER A 151 4.55 -27.41 -1.34
N SER A 152 3.31 -26.95 -1.16
CA SER A 152 2.49 -26.37 -2.22
C SER A 152 3.07 -25.04 -2.72
N SER A 153 2.96 -24.80 -4.02
CA SER A 153 3.36 -23.56 -4.67
C SER A 153 2.60 -22.33 -4.17
N GLU A 154 1.41 -22.53 -3.61
CA GLU A 154 0.46 -21.53 -3.13
C GLU A 154 1.03 -20.72 -1.97
N HIS A 155 2.01 -21.27 -1.24
CA HIS A 155 2.74 -20.56 -0.20
C HIS A 155 3.86 -19.64 -0.74
N ARG A 156 4.27 -19.81 -2.00
CA ARG A 156 5.44 -19.11 -2.55
C ARG A 156 5.26 -17.59 -2.64
N PRO A 157 4.13 -17.03 -3.07
CA PRO A 157 4.00 -15.58 -3.21
C PRO A 157 4.30 -14.83 -1.90
N ASN A 158 3.69 -15.23 -0.78
CA ASN A 158 3.92 -14.60 0.52
C ASN A 158 5.37 -14.80 1.02
N ILE A 159 5.94 -15.99 0.85
CA ILE A 159 7.32 -16.24 1.30
C ILE A 159 8.32 -15.45 0.44
N GLN A 160 8.10 -15.40 -0.88
CA GLN A 160 8.93 -14.63 -1.80
C GLN A 160 8.85 -13.14 -1.51
N TYR A 161 7.70 -12.63 -1.06
CA TYR A 161 7.59 -11.23 -0.65
C TYR A 161 8.60 -10.87 0.44
N TYR A 162 8.73 -11.67 1.51
CA TYR A 162 9.75 -11.41 2.53
C TYR A 162 11.18 -11.58 1.99
N GLU A 163 11.43 -12.57 1.14
CA GLU A 163 12.74 -12.73 0.48
C GLU A 163 13.11 -11.49 -0.37
N ASP A 164 12.15 -10.91 -1.10
CA ASP A 164 12.32 -9.70 -1.91
C ASP A 164 12.56 -8.45 -1.05
N LEU A 165 12.05 -8.45 0.18
CA LEU A 165 12.40 -7.47 1.20
C LEU A 165 13.77 -7.77 1.86
N GLY A 166 14.54 -8.74 1.36
CA GLY A 166 15.88 -9.03 1.86
C GLY A 166 15.94 -9.81 3.18
N TYR A 167 14.82 -10.38 3.63
CA TYR A 167 14.85 -11.34 4.73
C TYR A 167 15.49 -12.66 4.28
N SER A 168 16.09 -13.40 5.20
CA SER A 168 16.67 -14.70 4.85
C SER A 168 15.58 -15.69 4.44
N LYS A 169 15.92 -16.66 3.60
CA LYS A 169 14.98 -17.72 3.17
C LYS A 169 14.39 -18.49 4.36
N GLU A 170 15.22 -18.76 5.36
CA GLU A 170 14.81 -19.44 6.58
C GLU A 170 13.81 -18.61 7.38
N TRP A 171 14.13 -17.33 7.63
CA TRP A 171 13.24 -16.44 8.37
C TRP A 171 11.92 -16.24 7.63
N SER A 172 11.98 -16.03 6.30
CA SER A 172 10.81 -15.81 5.45
C SER A 172 9.86 -17.00 5.48
N LYS A 173 10.41 -18.23 5.46
CA LYS A 173 9.62 -19.45 5.57
C LYS A 173 9.06 -19.63 6.98
N ASP A 174 9.89 -19.47 8.02
CA ASP A 174 9.46 -19.65 9.42
C ASP A 174 8.35 -18.67 9.80
N PHE A 175 8.54 -17.38 9.48
CA PHE A 175 7.54 -16.34 9.77
C PHE A 175 6.22 -16.60 9.04
N TYR A 176 6.26 -16.89 7.73
CA TYR A 176 5.06 -17.22 6.97
C TYR A 176 4.30 -18.42 7.56
N PHE A 177 4.99 -19.52 7.87
CA PHE A 177 4.30 -20.68 8.43
C PHE A 177 3.78 -20.43 9.85
N PHE A 178 4.44 -19.57 10.62
CA PHE A 178 3.90 -19.08 11.88
C PHE A 178 2.60 -18.30 11.66
N THR A 179 2.56 -17.32 10.75
CA THR A 179 1.36 -16.48 10.56
C THR A 179 0.13 -17.30 10.18
N ILE A 180 0.27 -18.24 9.24
CA ILE A 180 -0.86 -19.06 8.78
C ILE A 180 -1.30 -20.13 9.77
N LYS A 181 -0.44 -20.50 10.74
CA LYS A 181 -0.76 -21.47 11.80
C LYS A 181 -1.28 -20.80 13.07
N ALA A 182 -1.04 -19.51 13.25
CA ALA A 182 -1.39 -18.77 14.45
C ALA A 182 -2.91 -18.54 14.62
N ALA A 183 -3.61 -18.26 13.52
CA ALA A 183 -5.06 -18.08 13.49
C ALA A 183 -5.65 -18.39 12.11
N LYS A 184 -6.93 -18.75 12.05
CA LYS A 184 -7.68 -18.89 10.80
C LYS A 184 -7.91 -17.52 10.14
N ALA A 185 -8.29 -17.51 8.87
CA ALA A 185 -8.52 -16.27 8.11
C ALA A 185 -9.59 -15.34 8.69
N GLU A 186 -10.54 -15.88 9.45
CA GLU A 186 -11.62 -15.12 10.09
C GLU A 186 -11.27 -14.60 11.50
N ASP A 187 -10.14 -15.03 12.05
CA ASP A 187 -9.65 -14.69 13.39
C ASP A 187 -8.37 -13.83 13.31
N VAL A 188 -7.93 -13.31 14.45
CA VAL A 188 -6.64 -12.62 14.56
C VAL A 188 -5.88 -13.15 15.76
N HIS A 189 -4.66 -13.64 15.53
CA HIS A 189 -3.70 -13.89 16.59
C HIS A 189 -2.92 -12.61 16.86
N TRP A 190 -3.17 -11.98 18.01
CA TRP A 190 -2.36 -10.85 18.47
C TRP A 190 -1.06 -11.39 19.04
N MET A 191 0.05 -11.06 18.37
CA MET A 191 1.36 -11.59 18.70
C MET A 191 1.74 -11.27 20.16
N THR A 192 2.29 -12.26 20.85
CA THR A 192 2.86 -12.10 22.19
C THR A 192 4.18 -11.32 22.13
N GLU A 193 4.65 -10.82 23.27
CA GLU A 193 5.97 -10.17 23.35
C GLU A 193 7.10 -11.12 22.91
N GLU A 194 7.02 -12.40 23.27
CA GLU A 194 7.98 -13.44 22.89
C GLU A 194 8.01 -13.66 21.37
N GLU A 195 6.86 -13.66 20.71
CA GLU A 195 6.77 -13.79 19.26
C GLU A 195 7.27 -12.54 18.53
N ILE A 196 6.94 -11.36 19.06
CA ILE A 196 7.44 -10.07 18.56
C ILE A 196 8.97 -10.03 18.62
N GLU A 197 9.57 -10.52 19.72
CA GLU A 197 11.02 -10.64 19.89
C GLU A 197 11.61 -11.70 18.96
N LYS A 198 11.02 -12.91 18.91
CA LYS A 198 11.46 -14.02 18.05
C LYS A 198 11.58 -13.58 16.60
N TYR A 199 10.56 -12.90 16.07
CA TYR A 199 10.53 -12.44 14.69
C TYR A 199 11.19 -11.08 14.46
N LYS A 200 11.75 -10.46 15.51
CA LYS A 200 12.43 -9.17 15.44
C LYS A 200 11.57 -8.15 14.72
N MET A 201 10.32 -8.01 15.15
CA MET A 201 9.35 -7.13 14.48
C MET A 201 9.79 -5.66 14.50
N PHE A 202 10.56 -5.26 15.52
CA PHE A 202 11.17 -3.95 15.63
C PHE A 202 12.68 -4.00 15.42
N THR A 203 13.26 -2.92 14.91
CA THR A 203 14.71 -2.76 14.70
C THR A 203 15.34 -1.75 15.66
N GLU A 204 14.54 -0.92 16.32
CA GLU A 204 14.93 0.05 17.34
C GLU A 204 13.90 0.07 18.47
#